data_AF-A0A950NLN2-F1
#
_entry.id   AF-A0A950NLN2-F1
#
_cell.length_a   1.000
_cell.length_b   1.000
_cell.length_c   1.000
_cell.angle_alpha   90.00
_cell.angle_beta   90.00
_cell.angle_gamma   90.00
#
_symmetry.space_group_name_H-M   'P 1'
#
loop_
_entity.id
_entity.type
_entity.pdbx_description
1 polymer ?
#
loop_
_entity_poly.entity_id
_entity_poly.type
_entity_poly.pdbx_seq_one_letter_code
_entity_poly.pdbx_strand_id
1 'polypeptide(L)'
;DIWANGSVTVYQNDSVLSATNPACSGNANAGGTGSINAAGGSVSIQKGGAVDGSVWSGGSGGVSISSGTIGGNVTAGDPTPGCTDVAALGSSYGVSNGGTISGSVTAWGSISNGGSIIGQQNAGACASAPVAMSMPPYQFNPADYPPGTVQQFSDPSQFNAYVAANGSSLQGVFYVTGGGASDPITLSGVQIAGDTTIIATQAPIDASQGIGAANNNPKTLVLASWYQTNPTNCATNGGNPGDCAIGMKNNFQPSDNTATLIYAPNGPAAFKNNANFDGAVYAANIQVKNNMNVAYDSRVQRVIGFGNVTYQIIRWLECNPNNTATGASC
;
A
#
# COMPACT_ATOMS: atom_id res chain seq x y z
N ASP A 1 0.23 1.03 9.41
CA ASP A 1 1.00 2.29 9.32
C ASP A 1 1.04 2.76 7.88
N ILE A 2 1.06 4.08 7.70
CA ILE A 2 1.20 4.73 6.39
C ILE A 2 2.57 5.40 6.35
N TRP A 3 3.31 5.10 5.30
CA TRP A 3 4.55 5.80 4.97
C TRP A 3 4.43 6.50 3.63
N ALA A 4 4.79 7.78 3.59
CA ALA A 4 4.89 8.56 2.37
C ALA A 4 6.16 9.42 2.40
N ASN A 5 6.84 9.55 1.26
CA ASN A 5 7.87 10.58 1.12
C ASN A 5 7.24 11.94 0.79
N GLY A 6 6.06 11.95 0.17
CA GLY A 6 5.23 13.13 -0.08
C GLY A 6 4.16 13.33 1.00
N SER A 7 3.00 13.84 0.60
CA SER A 7 1.91 14.18 1.52
C SER A 7 0.90 13.06 1.73
N VAL A 8 0.24 13.07 2.89
CA VAL A 8 -0.87 12.16 3.24
C VAL A 8 -2.11 12.99 3.53
N THR A 9 -3.26 12.58 2.98
CA THR A 9 -4.56 13.16 3.33
C THR A 9 -5.48 12.05 3.82
N VAL A 10 -5.95 12.18 5.06
CA VAL A 10 -7.05 11.37 5.62
C VAL A 10 -8.33 12.15 5.37
N TYR A 11 -9.18 11.65 4.47
CA TYR A 11 -10.42 12.34 4.11
C TYR A 11 -11.47 12.20 5.21
N GLN A 12 -12.56 12.94 5.04
CA GLN A 12 -13.64 12.98 6.01
C GLN A 12 -14.17 11.57 6.33
N ASN A 13 -14.24 11.25 7.63
CA ASN A 13 -14.68 9.96 8.17
C ASN A 13 -13.82 8.74 7.80
N ASP A 14 -12.62 8.94 7.23
CA ASP A 14 -11.66 7.85 7.03
C ASP A 14 -10.81 7.64 8.28
N SER A 15 -10.24 6.44 8.43
CA SER A 15 -9.41 6.13 9.59
C SER A 15 -8.14 5.37 9.25
N VAL A 16 -7.07 5.65 10.00
CA VAL A 16 -5.82 4.90 10.03
C VAL A 16 -5.73 4.23 11.39
N LEU A 17 -6.00 2.93 11.41
CA LEU A 17 -6.19 2.18 12.65
C LEU A 17 -4.95 1.39 13.02
N SER A 18 -4.76 1.21 14.33
CA SER A 18 -3.82 0.23 14.88
C SER A 18 -4.31 -1.17 14.56
N ALA A 19 -3.37 -2.09 14.37
CA ALA A 19 -3.70 -3.51 14.21
C ALA A 19 -4.39 -4.11 15.44
N THR A 20 -4.25 -3.48 16.62
CA THR A 20 -4.94 -3.87 17.84
C THR A 20 -6.33 -3.23 17.99
N ASN A 21 -6.76 -2.40 17.02
CA ASN A 21 -8.06 -1.75 17.07
C ASN A 21 -9.17 -2.78 16.82
N PRO A 22 -10.23 -2.86 17.65
CA PRO A 22 -11.34 -3.79 17.44
C PRO A 22 -12.08 -3.66 16.10
N ALA A 23 -12.00 -2.50 15.44
CA ALA A 23 -12.56 -2.29 14.11
C ALA A 23 -11.72 -2.93 12.99
N CYS A 24 -10.48 -3.33 13.26
CA CYS A 24 -9.67 -4.16 12.37
C CYS A 24 -10.03 -5.63 12.58
N SER A 25 -10.86 -6.19 11.69
CA SER A 25 -11.13 -7.62 11.65
C SER A 25 -9.93 -8.37 11.05
N GLY A 26 -9.23 -9.16 11.85
CA GLY A 26 -8.15 -10.03 11.36
C GLY A 26 -6.77 -9.68 11.92
N ASN A 27 -6.25 -10.59 12.74
CA ASN A 27 -4.89 -10.62 13.29
C ASN A 27 -4.49 -9.52 14.31
N ALA A 28 -4.79 -9.80 15.58
CA ALA A 28 -4.18 -9.20 16.77
C ALA A 28 -2.63 -9.37 16.88
N ASN A 29 -1.98 -9.96 15.87
CA ASN A 29 -0.54 -10.20 15.81
C ASN A 29 0.20 -9.29 14.82
N ALA A 30 -0.48 -8.38 14.10
CA ALA A 30 0.20 -7.37 13.29
C ALA A 30 0.70 -6.24 14.21
N GLY A 31 2.00 -5.91 14.17
CA GLY A 31 2.63 -4.90 15.03
C GLY A 31 2.39 -3.45 14.61
N GLY A 32 1.37 -3.17 13.78
CA GLY A 32 1.11 -1.85 13.24
C GLY A 32 0.43 -0.93 14.26
N THR A 33 0.94 0.29 14.40
CA THR A 33 0.46 1.26 15.41
C THR A 33 -0.68 2.16 14.93
N GLY A 34 -0.97 2.15 13.63
CA GLY A 34 -1.89 3.09 13.01
C GLY A 34 -1.27 4.47 12.81
N SER A 35 0.06 4.56 12.70
CA SER A 35 0.77 5.83 12.55
C SER A 35 0.89 6.29 11.10
N ILE A 36 1.06 7.60 10.90
CA ILE A 36 1.32 8.24 9.61
C ILE A 36 2.69 8.93 9.66
N ASN A 37 3.50 8.70 8.63
CA ASN A 37 4.76 9.42 8.46
C ASN A 37 4.88 9.95 7.03
N ALA A 38 5.09 11.26 6.90
CA ALA A 38 5.23 12.00 5.65
C ALA A 38 6.61 12.69 5.60
N ALA A 39 7.62 11.99 5.09
CA ALA A 39 9.04 12.36 5.23
C ALA A 39 9.40 13.77 4.73
N GLY A 40 8.92 14.15 3.55
CA GLY A 40 9.13 15.46 2.95
C GLY A 40 7.83 16.19 2.63
N GLY A 41 6.69 15.65 3.06
CA GLY A 41 5.37 16.20 2.76
C GLY A 41 4.55 16.57 3.99
N SER A 42 3.33 17.00 3.73
CA SER A 42 2.37 17.44 4.75
C SER A 42 1.38 16.34 5.10
N VAL A 43 0.78 16.43 6.28
CA VAL A 43 -0.36 15.57 6.66
C VAL A 43 -1.61 16.42 6.85
N SER A 44 -2.71 16.04 6.20
CA SER A 44 -4.02 16.67 6.37
C SER A 44 -5.04 15.66 6.87
N ILE A 45 -5.68 15.93 8.00
CA ILE A 45 -6.78 15.13 8.55
C ILE A 45 -8.05 15.95 8.48
N GLN A 46 -9.02 15.50 7.69
CA GLN A 46 -10.30 16.18 7.51
C GLN A 46 -11.30 15.81 8.62
N LYS A 47 -12.48 16.44 8.57
CA LYS A 47 -13.54 16.29 9.58
C LYS A 47 -13.93 14.84 9.80
N GLY A 48 -13.91 14.39 11.05
CA GLY A 48 -14.22 13.00 11.40
C GLY A 48 -13.15 11.99 11.00
N GLY A 49 -12.05 12.42 10.39
CA GLY A 49 -10.90 11.56 10.12
C GLY A 49 -10.21 11.16 11.43
N ALA A 50 -9.73 9.93 11.52
CA ALA A 50 -9.13 9.38 12.74
C ALA A 50 -7.79 8.70 12.47
N VAL A 51 -6.84 8.87 13.39
CA VAL A 51 -5.54 8.17 13.39
C VAL A 51 -5.29 7.64 14.79
N ASP A 52 -5.15 6.33 14.94
CA ASP A 52 -4.88 5.74 16.26
C ASP A 52 -3.47 6.06 16.76
N GLY A 53 -2.50 6.01 15.84
CA GLY A 53 -1.09 6.18 16.12
C GLY A 53 -0.64 7.64 16.16
N SER A 54 0.66 7.82 15.98
CA SER A 54 1.28 9.15 15.90
C SER A 54 1.33 9.66 14.46
N VAL A 55 1.41 10.97 14.30
CA VAL A 55 1.53 11.64 13.00
C VAL A 55 2.84 12.40 12.95
N TRP A 56 3.63 12.17 11.92
CA TRP A 56 4.88 12.89 11.68
C TRP A 56 4.95 13.43 10.26
N SER A 57 5.20 14.73 10.11
CA SER A 57 5.46 15.37 8.83
C SER A 57 6.84 16.04 8.78
N GLY A 58 7.42 16.08 7.59
CA GLY A 58 8.68 16.77 7.31
C GLY A 58 8.59 17.75 6.15
N GLY A 59 7.40 18.02 5.62
CA GLY A 59 7.18 19.04 4.59
C GLY A 59 6.82 20.40 5.19
N SER A 60 7.10 21.47 4.44
CA SER A 60 6.76 22.84 4.86
C SER A 60 5.26 23.06 5.09
N GLY A 61 4.39 22.22 4.52
CA GLY A 61 2.95 22.24 4.80
C GLY A 61 2.55 21.74 6.19
N GLY A 62 3.46 21.13 6.97
CA GLY A 62 3.22 20.76 8.35
C GLY A 62 2.11 19.71 8.55
N VAL A 63 1.35 19.84 9.64
CA VAL A 63 0.18 19.01 9.93
C VAL A 63 -1.06 19.89 10.09
N SER A 64 -2.13 19.57 9.37
CA SER A 64 -3.42 20.26 9.46
C SER A 64 -4.52 19.29 9.86
N ILE A 65 -5.32 19.66 10.88
CA ILE A 65 -6.39 18.83 11.42
C ILE A 65 -7.67 19.67 11.45
N SER A 66 -8.64 19.32 10.63
CA SER A 66 -9.93 20.00 10.53
C SER A 66 -11.02 19.19 11.25
N SER A 67 -11.01 19.17 12.58
CA SER A 67 -11.94 18.39 13.42
C SER A 67 -11.85 16.87 13.24
N GLY A 68 -10.62 16.35 13.18
CA GLY A 68 -10.29 14.93 13.27
C GLY A 68 -9.74 14.53 14.65
N THR A 69 -9.34 13.28 14.79
CA THR A 69 -8.74 12.73 16.01
C THR A 69 -7.38 12.07 15.74
N ILE A 70 -6.42 12.29 16.64
CA ILE A 70 -5.12 11.62 16.65
C ILE A 70 -4.91 11.03 18.06
N GLY A 71 -4.73 9.72 18.15
CA GLY A 71 -4.50 9.00 19.41
C GLY A 71 -3.08 9.14 19.95
N GLY A 72 -2.09 9.36 19.08
CA GLY A 72 -0.69 9.52 19.44
C GLY A 72 -0.19 10.97 19.47
N ASN A 73 1.14 11.10 19.35
CA ASN A 73 1.83 12.38 19.27
C ASN A 73 1.75 12.96 17.85
N VAL A 74 1.92 14.28 17.75
CA VAL A 74 2.07 14.97 16.48
C VAL A 74 3.43 15.64 16.42
N THR A 75 4.19 15.37 15.36
CA THR A 75 5.49 16.00 15.11
C THR A 75 5.51 16.63 13.72
N ALA A 76 5.83 17.91 13.63
CA ALA A 76 6.12 18.60 12.37
C ALA A 76 7.57 19.06 12.40
N GLY A 77 8.44 18.38 11.65
CA GLY A 77 9.89 18.57 11.68
C GLY A 77 10.47 19.16 10.39
N ASP A 78 11.70 19.65 10.47
CA ASP A 78 12.48 20.16 9.34
C ASP A 78 13.22 19.01 8.63
N PRO A 79 13.20 18.92 7.29
CA PRO A 79 14.02 17.97 6.56
C PRO A 79 15.51 18.32 6.60
N THR A 80 15.86 19.54 6.99
CA THR A 80 17.24 20.03 7.10
C THR A 80 17.81 19.71 8.48
N PRO A 81 18.90 18.92 8.57
CA PRO A 81 19.52 18.58 9.85
C PRO A 81 20.04 19.83 10.57
N GLY A 82 19.77 19.94 11.87
CA GLY A 82 20.43 20.90 12.76
C GLY A 82 19.62 22.14 13.12
N CYS A 83 18.38 22.29 12.64
CA CYS A 83 17.45 23.32 13.12
C CYS A 83 18.07 24.73 13.07
N THR A 84 18.87 25.00 12.04
CA THR A 84 19.72 26.19 11.93
C THR A 84 18.96 27.41 11.45
N ASP A 85 17.74 27.24 10.91
CA ASP A 85 16.91 28.31 10.36
C ASP A 85 15.79 28.70 11.33
N VAL A 86 16.17 29.40 12.41
CA VAL A 86 15.26 29.71 13.53
C VAL A 86 14.41 30.98 13.26
N ALA A 87 14.71 31.72 12.19
CA ALA A 87 14.11 33.03 11.95
C ALA A 87 13.08 32.98 10.82
N ALA A 88 11.79 33.04 11.21
CA ALA A 88 10.61 33.26 10.36
C ALA A 88 9.95 32.02 9.70
N LEU A 89 9.87 30.88 10.41
CA LEU A 89 9.14 29.72 9.88
C LEU A 89 7.61 29.84 9.93
N GLY A 90 7.03 30.83 10.61
CA GLY A 90 5.59 31.12 10.54
C GLY A 90 4.69 29.89 10.64
N SER A 91 3.88 29.64 9.61
CA SER A 91 3.04 28.44 9.47
C SER A 91 3.76 27.24 8.83
N SER A 92 4.97 27.41 8.29
CA SER A 92 5.76 26.33 7.74
C SER A 92 6.25 25.39 8.83
N TYR A 93 6.18 24.08 8.57
CA TYR A 93 6.47 23.04 9.57
C TYR A 93 5.67 23.21 10.87
N GLY A 94 4.49 23.82 10.76
CA GLY A 94 3.58 24.06 11.87
C GLY A 94 2.52 22.97 12.05
N VAL A 95 1.78 23.09 13.14
CA VAL A 95 0.60 22.26 13.42
C VAL A 95 -0.63 23.15 13.57
N SER A 96 -1.62 22.97 12.70
CA SER A 96 -2.93 23.62 12.80
C SER A 96 -3.96 22.61 13.30
N ASN A 97 -4.30 22.67 14.58
CA ASN A 97 -5.24 21.76 15.21
C ASN A 97 -6.62 22.39 15.39
N GLY A 98 -7.64 21.86 14.70
CA GLY A 98 -9.06 22.12 14.93
C GLY A 98 -9.82 20.88 15.44
N GLY A 99 -9.10 19.86 15.93
CA GLY A 99 -9.65 18.59 16.41
C GLY A 99 -9.08 18.17 17.76
N THR A 100 -8.91 16.86 17.97
CA THR A 100 -8.39 16.30 19.23
C THR A 100 -7.09 15.55 19.01
N ILE A 101 -6.08 15.88 19.79
CA ILE A 101 -4.80 15.16 19.85
C ILE A 101 -4.62 14.64 21.28
N SER A 102 -4.55 13.32 21.43
CA SER A 102 -4.38 12.68 22.74
C SER A 102 -2.94 12.70 23.25
N GLY A 103 -1.95 12.80 22.35
CA GLY A 103 -0.54 12.91 22.70
C GLY A 103 -0.04 14.36 22.83
N SER A 104 1.29 14.48 22.84
CA SER A 104 1.99 15.77 22.80
C SER A 104 2.21 16.24 21.35
N VAL A 105 2.34 17.54 21.18
CA VAL A 105 2.59 18.19 19.89
C VAL A 105 3.94 18.88 19.91
N THR A 106 4.79 18.54 18.96
CA THR A 106 6.08 19.20 18.73
C THR A 106 6.10 19.74 17.30
N ALA A 107 6.34 21.03 17.15
CA ALA A 107 6.42 21.67 15.84
C ALA A 107 7.68 22.51 15.76
N TRP A 108 8.40 22.38 14.65
CA TRP A 108 9.48 23.28 14.32
C TRP A 108 8.97 24.69 14.02
N GLY A 109 7.80 24.78 13.37
CA GLY A 109 7.05 26.02 13.19
C GLY A 109 6.11 26.36 14.37
N SER A 110 5.04 27.09 14.04
CA SER A 110 3.99 27.45 15.00
C SER A 110 3.03 26.31 15.31
N ILE A 111 2.41 26.38 16.49
CA ILE A 111 1.25 25.56 16.86
C ILE A 111 0.05 26.49 16.97
N SER A 112 -0.93 26.31 16.09
CA SER A 112 -2.23 26.97 16.16
C SER A 112 -3.26 25.98 16.69
N ASN A 113 -3.75 26.19 17.90
CA ASN A 113 -4.69 25.28 18.55
C ASN A 113 -6.09 25.91 18.68
N GLY A 114 -6.99 25.51 17.79
CA GLY A 114 -8.44 25.73 17.89
C GLY A 114 -9.21 24.51 18.42
N GLY A 115 -8.50 23.46 18.86
CA GLY A 115 -9.07 22.21 19.37
C GLY A 115 -8.51 21.80 20.74
N SER A 116 -8.48 20.49 21.00
CA SER A 116 -7.96 19.91 22.23
C SER A 116 -6.62 19.20 22.00
N ILE A 117 -5.64 19.49 22.86
CA ILE A 117 -4.35 18.80 22.95
C ILE A 117 -4.19 18.38 24.40
N ILE A 118 -4.11 17.08 24.67
CA ILE A 118 -4.00 16.55 26.04
C ILE A 118 -2.55 16.67 26.55
N GLY A 119 -1.57 16.42 25.68
CA GLY A 119 -0.15 16.46 26.04
C GLY A 119 0.48 17.85 26.01
N GLN A 120 1.81 17.88 26.02
CA GLN A 120 2.60 19.12 25.95
C GLN A 120 2.56 19.74 24.55
N GLN A 121 2.75 21.05 24.49
CA GLN A 121 2.86 21.81 23.24
C GLN A 121 4.23 22.48 23.16
N ASN A 122 5.06 22.03 22.22
CA ASN A 122 6.41 22.50 22.01
C ASN A 122 6.51 23.17 20.64
N ALA A 123 6.13 24.44 20.54
CA ALA A 123 6.27 25.23 19.33
C ALA A 123 7.69 25.81 19.19
N GLY A 124 8.20 25.95 17.97
CA GLY A 124 9.58 26.40 17.73
C GLY A 124 10.64 25.42 18.23
N ALA A 125 10.25 24.18 18.52
CA ALA A 125 11.14 23.17 19.09
C ALA A 125 11.77 22.35 17.96
N CYS A 126 13.09 22.22 18.01
CA CYS A 126 13.84 21.44 17.03
C CYS A 126 13.33 19.99 16.98
N ALA A 127 12.80 19.60 15.82
CA ALA A 127 12.39 18.24 15.52
C ALA A 127 12.86 17.89 14.12
N SER A 128 13.52 16.74 13.97
CA SER A 128 13.90 16.24 12.65
C SER A 128 12.66 15.77 11.88
N ALA A 129 12.70 15.84 10.56
CA ALA A 129 11.73 15.17 9.70
C ALA A 129 11.83 13.63 9.81
N PRO A 130 10.75 12.89 9.46
CA PRO A 130 10.84 11.45 9.28
C PRO A 130 11.85 11.09 8.18
N VAL A 131 12.61 10.01 8.36
CA VAL A 131 13.60 9.56 7.36
C VAL A 131 12.91 8.99 6.13
N ALA A 132 13.08 9.61 4.96
CA ALA A 132 12.51 9.12 3.71
C ALA A 132 12.86 7.63 3.48
N MET A 133 11.85 6.83 3.16
CA MET A 133 12.04 5.40 2.84
C MET A 133 12.02 5.20 1.34
N SER A 134 13.00 4.45 0.83
CA SER A 134 12.96 3.93 -0.52
C SER A 134 11.89 2.84 -0.61
N MET A 135 11.13 2.82 -1.71
CA MET A 135 10.28 1.68 -2.01
C MET A 135 11.12 0.41 -2.09
N PRO A 136 10.69 -0.72 -1.51
CA PRO A 136 11.38 -1.98 -1.69
C PRO A 136 11.51 -2.31 -3.19
N PRO A 137 12.67 -2.79 -3.65
CA PRO A 137 12.81 -3.16 -5.05
C PRO A 137 11.93 -4.37 -5.36
N TYR A 138 11.41 -4.41 -6.59
CA TYR A 138 10.86 -5.62 -7.17
C TYR A 138 11.63 -5.88 -8.46
N GLN A 139 12.27 -7.03 -8.57
CA GLN A 139 12.92 -7.47 -9.79
C GLN A 139 12.35 -8.81 -10.23
N PHE A 140 11.67 -8.82 -11.37
CA PHE A 140 11.26 -10.06 -11.99
C PHE A 140 12.44 -10.75 -12.66
N ASN A 141 12.60 -12.04 -12.37
CA ASN A 141 13.55 -12.90 -13.05
C ASN A 141 12.89 -14.28 -13.25
N PRO A 142 12.67 -14.71 -14.51
CA PRO A 142 12.02 -15.98 -14.77
C PRO A 142 12.80 -17.19 -14.24
N ALA A 143 14.12 -17.06 -14.02
CA ALA A 143 14.94 -18.13 -13.47
C ALA A 143 14.71 -18.40 -11.98
N ASP A 144 14.00 -17.51 -11.28
CA ASP A 144 13.65 -17.70 -9.86
C ASP A 144 12.38 -18.55 -9.67
N TYR A 145 11.72 -18.92 -10.78
CA TYR A 145 10.52 -19.73 -10.82
C TYR A 145 10.80 -21.12 -11.42
N PRO A 146 10.03 -22.16 -11.07
CA PRO A 146 10.23 -23.49 -11.63
C PRO A 146 10.09 -23.50 -13.17
N PRO A 147 10.91 -24.29 -13.91
CA PRO A 147 10.83 -24.35 -15.36
C PRO A 147 9.41 -24.64 -15.86
N GLY A 148 8.94 -23.87 -16.83
CA GLY A 148 7.62 -24.04 -17.44
C GLY A 148 6.44 -23.43 -16.65
N THR A 149 6.68 -22.77 -15.52
CA THR A 149 5.61 -22.12 -14.72
C THR A 149 5.31 -20.69 -15.13
N VAL A 150 6.28 -20.01 -15.76
CA VAL A 150 6.14 -18.63 -16.24
C VAL A 150 5.49 -18.64 -17.62
N GLN A 151 4.31 -18.02 -17.73
CA GLN A 151 3.64 -17.76 -19.00
C GLN A 151 3.93 -16.33 -19.43
N GLN A 152 4.48 -16.17 -20.63
CA GLN A 152 4.82 -14.87 -21.19
C GLN A 152 3.84 -14.48 -22.29
N PHE A 153 3.39 -13.22 -22.25
CA PHE A 153 2.53 -12.63 -23.27
C PHE A 153 3.19 -11.36 -23.79
N SER A 154 3.28 -11.24 -25.11
CA SER A 154 3.82 -10.02 -25.74
C SER A 154 2.78 -8.91 -25.82
N ASP A 155 1.51 -9.23 -25.58
CA ASP A 155 0.37 -8.35 -25.79
C ASP A 155 -0.74 -8.63 -24.74
N PRO A 156 -1.27 -7.59 -24.06
CA PRO A 156 -2.38 -7.73 -23.11
C PRO A 156 -3.61 -8.45 -23.66
N SER A 157 -3.94 -8.30 -24.95
CA SER A 157 -5.09 -9.00 -25.55
C SER A 157 -4.95 -10.53 -25.49
N GLN A 158 -3.73 -11.05 -25.65
CA GLN A 158 -3.45 -12.48 -25.53
C GLN A 158 -3.62 -12.96 -24.09
N PHE A 159 -3.12 -12.17 -23.13
CA PHE A 159 -3.31 -12.46 -21.71
C PHE A 159 -4.79 -12.36 -21.31
N ASN A 160 -5.51 -11.35 -21.80
CA ASN A 160 -6.94 -11.16 -21.55
C ASN A 160 -7.76 -12.31 -22.14
N ALA A 161 -7.38 -12.86 -23.30
CA ALA A 161 -7.99 -14.06 -23.86
C ALA A 161 -7.73 -15.30 -22.98
N TYR A 162 -6.52 -15.43 -22.43
CA TYR A 162 -6.19 -16.48 -21.45
C TYR A 162 -7.03 -16.33 -20.18
N VAL A 163 -7.15 -15.12 -19.63
CA VAL A 163 -7.98 -14.82 -18.46
C VAL A 163 -9.45 -15.10 -18.74
N ALA A 164 -9.97 -14.77 -19.92
CA ALA A 164 -11.36 -15.09 -20.29
C ALA A 164 -11.63 -16.61 -20.28
N ALA A 165 -10.63 -17.42 -20.63
CA ALA A 165 -10.73 -18.88 -20.63
C ALA A 165 -10.47 -19.54 -19.26
N ASN A 166 -9.61 -18.93 -18.42
CA ASN A 166 -9.10 -19.56 -17.18
C ASN A 166 -9.43 -18.78 -15.90
N GLY A 167 -10.11 -17.64 -16.01
CA GLY A 167 -10.29 -16.66 -14.94
C GLY A 167 -11.13 -17.15 -13.76
N SER A 168 -11.89 -18.23 -13.90
CA SER A 168 -12.65 -18.84 -12.79
C SER A 168 -11.78 -19.61 -11.79
N SER A 169 -10.52 -19.86 -12.10
CA SER A 169 -9.57 -20.57 -11.24
C SER A 169 -8.12 -20.18 -11.59
N LEU A 170 -7.84 -18.87 -11.62
CA LEU A 170 -6.54 -18.36 -12.04
C LEU A 170 -5.45 -18.71 -11.02
N GLN A 171 -4.31 -19.18 -11.53
CA GLN A 171 -3.08 -19.45 -10.78
C GLN A 171 -1.88 -19.47 -11.73
N GLY A 172 -0.69 -19.17 -11.21
CA GLY A 172 0.56 -19.17 -11.97
C GLY A 172 1.24 -17.81 -12.07
N VAL A 173 2.28 -17.74 -12.90
CA VAL A 173 3.13 -16.55 -13.05
C VAL A 173 2.99 -16.04 -14.47
N PHE A 174 2.52 -14.81 -14.60
CA PHE A 174 2.15 -14.18 -15.86
C PHE A 174 3.00 -12.94 -16.07
N TYR A 175 3.79 -12.92 -17.14
CA TYR A 175 4.66 -11.80 -17.50
C TYR A 175 4.21 -11.21 -18.82
N VAL A 176 3.64 -10.00 -18.77
CA VAL A 176 3.04 -9.30 -19.92
C VAL A 176 3.90 -8.09 -20.27
N THR A 177 4.45 -8.09 -21.48
CA THR A 177 5.48 -7.10 -21.88
C THR A 177 4.97 -5.92 -22.70
N GLY A 178 3.89 -6.09 -23.46
CA GLY A 178 3.29 -5.04 -24.30
C GLY A 178 2.18 -4.25 -23.59
N GLY A 179 1.44 -3.49 -24.39
CA GLY A 179 0.24 -2.75 -23.97
C GLY A 179 0.45 -1.26 -23.69
N GLY A 180 -0.57 -0.66 -23.09
CA GLY A 180 -0.57 0.76 -22.73
C GLY A 180 -1.96 1.23 -22.29
N ALA A 181 -2.20 2.54 -22.25
CA ALA A 181 -3.45 3.11 -21.78
C ALA A 181 -4.71 2.52 -22.43
N SER A 182 -4.66 2.32 -23.75
CA SER A 182 -5.77 1.81 -24.57
C SER A 182 -5.87 0.28 -24.59
N ASP A 183 -4.90 -0.42 -24.03
CA ASP A 183 -4.82 -1.87 -24.02
C ASP A 183 -4.39 -2.36 -22.62
N PRO A 184 -5.31 -2.31 -21.65
CA PRO A 184 -5.07 -2.72 -20.28
C PRO A 184 -5.03 -4.25 -20.13
N ILE A 185 -4.38 -4.72 -19.07
CA ILE A 185 -4.66 -6.04 -18.53
C ILE A 185 -5.98 -5.99 -17.77
N THR A 186 -6.96 -6.81 -18.14
CA THR A 186 -8.27 -6.83 -17.51
C THR A 186 -8.46 -8.09 -16.66
N LEU A 187 -8.65 -7.90 -15.36
CA LEU A 187 -8.87 -8.97 -14.37
C LEU A 187 -10.31 -9.02 -13.87
N SER A 188 -11.24 -8.58 -14.70
CA SER A 188 -12.65 -8.46 -14.34
C SER A 188 -13.29 -9.80 -14.00
N GLY A 189 -13.72 -9.97 -12.75
CA GLY A 189 -14.44 -11.17 -12.29
C GLY A 189 -13.55 -12.40 -12.08
N VAL A 190 -12.23 -12.23 -12.07
CA VAL A 190 -11.26 -13.30 -11.86
C VAL A 190 -11.36 -13.85 -10.43
N GLN A 191 -11.22 -15.18 -10.30
CA GLN A 191 -11.15 -15.92 -9.05
C GLN A 191 -9.76 -16.53 -8.91
N ILE A 192 -9.07 -16.19 -7.81
CA ILE A 192 -7.71 -16.67 -7.52
C ILE A 192 -7.81 -18.04 -6.82
N ALA A 193 -7.26 -19.09 -7.43
CA ALA A 193 -7.30 -20.45 -6.91
C ALA A 193 -5.99 -20.91 -6.24
N GLY A 194 -4.87 -20.25 -6.56
CA GLY A 194 -3.55 -20.53 -6.00
C GLY A 194 -2.64 -19.32 -6.12
N ASP A 195 -1.34 -19.51 -5.87
CA ASP A 195 -0.35 -18.43 -6.02
C ASP A 195 -0.42 -17.85 -7.44
N THR A 196 -0.67 -16.54 -7.51
CA THR A 196 -0.88 -15.81 -8.76
C THR A 196 0.00 -14.58 -8.77
N THR A 197 0.90 -14.50 -9.74
CA THR A 197 1.75 -13.32 -9.97
C THR A 197 1.48 -12.79 -11.35
N ILE A 198 1.08 -11.52 -11.45
CA ILE A 198 0.81 -10.83 -12.72
C ILE A 198 1.71 -9.60 -12.77
N ILE A 199 2.59 -9.59 -13.76
CA ILE A 199 3.59 -8.55 -13.97
C ILE A 199 3.33 -7.90 -15.32
N ALA A 200 3.10 -6.60 -15.31
CA ALA A 200 2.89 -5.77 -16.49
C ALA A 200 4.01 -4.75 -16.62
N THR A 201 4.82 -4.82 -17.67
CA THR A 201 5.94 -3.86 -17.81
C THR A 201 5.49 -2.53 -18.43
N GLN A 202 4.44 -2.55 -19.24
CA GLN A 202 3.97 -1.38 -20.00
C GLN A 202 2.45 -1.17 -19.96
N ALA A 203 1.68 -2.14 -19.45
CA ALA A 203 0.22 -2.05 -19.40
C ALA A 203 -0.30 -1.70 -18.00
N PRO A 204 -1.36 -0.88 -17.90
CA PRO A 204 -2.12 -0.75 -16.68
C PRO A 204 -2.82 -2.08 -16.35
N ILE A 205 -2.98 -2.37 -15.06
CA ILE A 205 -3.79 -3.48 -14.56
C ILE A 205 -5.15 -2.93 -14.12
N ASP A 206 -6.22 -3.44 -14.71
CA ASP A 206 -7.60 -3.10 -14.40
C ASP A 206 -8.32 -4.29 -13.72
N ALA A 207 -8.54 -4.15 -12.42
CA ALA A 207 -9.33 -5.03 -11.57
C ALA A 207 -10.68 -4.38 -11.17
N SER A 208 -11.26 -3.55 -12.05
CA SER A 208 -12.42 -2.70 -11.75
C SER A 208 -13.77 -3.40 -11.59
N GLN A 209 -13.85 -4.69 -11.94
CA GLN A 209 -15.04 -5.53 -11.70
C GLN A 209 -14.83 -6.51 -10.53
N GLY A 210 -13.82 -6.26 -9.70
CA GLY A 210 -13.46 -7.10 -8.57
C GLY A 210 -12.60 -8.29 -8.97
N ILE A 211 -11.83 -8.74 -7.97
CA ILE A 211 -11.10 -10.02 -7.95
C ILE A 211 -11.56 -10.74 -6.68
N GLY A 212 -11.91 -12.01 -6.82
CA GLY A 212 -12.34 -12.89 -5.72
C GLY A 212 -11.38 -14.06 -5.48
N ALA A 213 -11.72 -14.90 -4.51
CA ALA A 213 -11.01 -16.14 -4.25
C ALA A 213 -11.86 -17.34 -4.70
N ALA A 214 -11.23 -18.30 -5.38
CA ALA A 214 -11.91 -19.52 -5.81
C ALA A 214 -12.04 -20.56 -4.67
N ASN A 215 -11.24 -20.44 -3.61
CA ASN A 215 -11.15 -21.35 -2.48
C ASN A 215 -10.45 -20.69 -1.27
N ASN A 216 -10.41 -21.38 -0.13
CA ASN A 216 -9.87 -20.85 1.13
C ASN A 216 -8.43 -21.30 1.42
N ASN A 217 -7.74 -21.87 0.44
CA ASN A 217 -6.36 -22.29 0.62
C ASN A 217 -5.44 -21.06 0.79
N PRO A 218 -4.40 -21.14 1.63
CA PRO A 218 -3.39 -20.09 1.72
C PRO A 218 -2.76 -19.86 0.35
N LYS A 219 -2.74 -18.60 -0.10
CA LYS A 219 -2.18 -18.22 -1.40
C LYS A 219 -1.73 -16.76 -1.41
N THR A 220 -0.95 -16.42 -2.43
CA THR A 220 -0.47 -15.07 -2.70
C THR A 220 -1.05 -14.53 -4.01
N LEU A 221 -1.44 -13.26 -4.01
CA LEU A 221 -1.82 -12.51 -5.21
C LEU A 221 -0.86 -11.33 -5.37
N VAL A 222 -0.09 -11.31 -6.45
CA VAL A 222 0.83 -10.23 -6.76
C VAL A 222 0.36 -9.54 -8.03
N LEU A 223 0.03 -8.25 -7.92
CA LEU A 223 -0.25 -7.38 -9.05
C LEU A 223 0.85 -6.33 -9.13
N ALA A 224 1.71 -6.43 -10.15
CA ALA A 224 2.82 -5.51 -10.35
C ALA A 224 2.72 -4.83 -11.71
N SER A 225 2.71 -3.50 -11.74
CA SER A 225 2.70 -2.72 -12.99
C SER A 225 3.75 -1.62 -12.97
N TRP A 226 4.59 -1.59 -14.00
CA TRP A 226 5.53 -0.50 -14.27
C TRP A 226 4.94 0.56 -15.21
N TYR A 227 3.66 0.43 -15.58
CA TYR A 227 2.99 1.42 -16.42
C TYR A 227 3.08 2.80 -15.79
N GLN A 228 3.65 3.72 -16.55
CA GLN A 228 3.82 5.09 -16.14
C GLN A 228 2.64 5.91 -16.66
N THR A 229 1.90 6.48 -15.72
CA THR A 229 0.84 7.48 -15.96
C THR A 229 1.31 8.81 -15.34
N ASN A 230 0.49 9.85 -15.39
CA ASN A 230 0.77 11.06 -14.62
C ASN A 230 0.90 10.68 -13.12
N PRO A 231 2.06 10.91 -12.47
CA PRO A 231 2.36 10.32 -11.16
C PRO A 231 1.51 10.85 -10.01
N THR A 232 0.79 11.96 -10.20
CA THR A 232 0.07 12.65 -9.11
C THR A 232 -1.35 12.13 -8.87
N ASN A 233 -2.08 11.73 -9.90
CA ASN A 233 -3.45 11.26 -9.74
C ASN A 233 -3.95 10.36 -10.88
N CYS A 234 -4.86 9.44 -10.53
CA CYS A 234 -5.71 8.83 -11.54
C CYS A 234 -6.77 9.85 -12.00
N ALA A 235 -6.96 9.97 -13.31
CA ALA A 235 -7.85 10.98 -13.89
C ALA A 235 -9.30 10.93 -13.35
N THR A 236 -9.81 9.73 -13.02
CA THR A 236 -11.21 9.54 -12.60
C THR A 236 -11.40 9.09 -11.14
N ASN A 237 -10.38 9.24 -10.28
CA ASN A 237 -10.42 8.81 -8.87
C ASN A 237 -11.00 7.40 -8.70
N GLY A 238 -10.65 6.46 -9.59
CA GLY A 238 -11.48 5.25 -9.71
C GLY A 238 -11.07 4.12 -10.61
N GLY A 239 -9.82 4.05 -11.06
CA GLY A 239 -9.29 2.83 -11.67
C GLY A 239 -9.93 2.45 -13.00
N ASN A 240 -10.38 3.40 -13.82
CA ASN A 240 -10.65 3.08 -15.22
C ASN A 240 -9.35 2.65 -15.90
N PRO A 241 -9.41 1.74 -16.88
CA PRO A 241 -8.21 1.31 -17.59
C PRO A 241 -7.50 2.51 -18.24
N GLY A 242 -6.19 2.56 -18.07
CA GLY A 242 -5.33 3.64 -18.57
C GLY A 242 -5.15 4.85 -17.63
N ASP A 243 -6.00 5.03 -16.62
CA ASP A 243 -5.91 6.16 -15.67
C ASP A 243 -4.88 5.93 -14.56
N CYS A 244 -4.69 4.67 -14.17
CA CYS A 244 -3.81 4.24 -13.09
C CYS A 244 -2.84 3.16 -13.57
N ALA A 245 -1.72 2.97 -12.86
CA ALA A 245 -0.90 1.78 -13.03
C ALA A 245 -1.67 0.53 -12.61
N ILE A 246 -2.40 0.63 -11.49
CA ILE A 246 -3.29 -0.44 -11.01
C ILE A 246 -4.61 0.19 -10.53
N GLY A 247 -5.70 -0.16 -11.19
CA GLY A 247 -7.05 0.29 -10.86
C GLY A 247 -7.86 -0.83 -10.24
N MET A 248 -8.43 -0.61 -9.06
CA MET A 248 -9.32 -1.54 -8.37
C MET A 248 -10.62 -0.83 -8.05
N LYS A 249 -11.73 -1.41 -8.50
CA LYS A 249 -13.07 -0.86 -8.33
C LYS A 249 -14.05 -1.98 -8.02
N ASN A 250 -15.10 -1.64 -7.27
CA ASN A 250 -16.26 -2.50 -7.01
C ASN A 250 -15.88 -3.87 -6.43
N ASN A 251 -15.71 -3.93 -5.11
CA ASN A 251 -15.47 -5.18 -4.37
C ASN A 251 -14.18 -5.90 -4.81
N PHE A 252 -13.05 -5.20 -4.74
CA PHE A 252 -11.74 -5.87 -4.76
C PHE A 252 -11.56 -6.62 -3.44
N GLN A 253 -11.93 -7.89 -3.42
CA GLN A 253 -12.03 -8.72 -2.23
C GLN A 253 -11.46 -10.11 -2.50
N PRO A 254 -10.14 -10.25 -2.71
CA PRO A 254 -9.49 -11.56 -2.79
C PRO A 254 -9.54 -12.33 -1.46
N SER A 255 -10.23 -11.82 -0.42
CA SER A 255 -10.19 -12.30 0.95
C SER A 255 -10.88 -13.67 1.11
N ASP A 256 -10.04 -14.70 1.06
CA ASP A 256 -10.18 -16.03 1.67
C ASP A 256 -8.76 -16.58 1.85
N ASN A 257 -8.05 -16.11 2.89
CA ASN A 257 -6.67 -16.48 3.20
C ASN A 257 -5.64 -16.12 2.10
N THR A 258 -5.87 -15.03 1.37
CA THR A 258 -5.01 -14.54 0.29
C THR A 258 -4.18 -13.34 0.76
N ALA A 259 -2.85 -13.46 0.70
CA ALA A 259 -1.96 -12.31 0.91
C ALA A 259 -1.72 -11.57 -0.41
N THR A 260 -2.03 -10.28 -0.45
CA THR A 260 -2.04 -9.49 -1.68
C THR A 260 -0.91 -8.45 -1.69
N LEU A 261 -0.06 -8.47 -2.70
CA LEU A 261 0.93 -7.43 -2.97
C LEU A 261 0.49 -6.61 -4.18
N ILE A 262 0.27 -5.32 -3.98
CA ILE A 262 0.06 -4.35 -5.05
C ILE A 262 1.34 -3.53 -5.20
N TYR A 263 1.95 -3.55 -6.39
CA TYR A 263 3.24 -2.90 -6.65
C TYR A 263 3.18 -2.03 -7.92
N ALA A 264 3.27 -0.71 -7.77
CA ALA A 264 3.15 0.27 -8.86
C ALA A 264 4.18 1.41 -8.71
N PRO A 265 5.48 1.15 -8.95
CA PRO A 265 6.55 2.08 -8.62
C PRO A 265 6.53 3.36 -9.47
N ASN A 266 5.93 3.32 -10.66
CA ASN A 266 5.97 4.41 -11.64
C ASN A 266 4.63 5.15 -11.79
N GLY A 267 3.57 4.73 -11.09
CA GLY A 267 2.25 5.31 -11.27
C GLY A 267 1.31 5.08 -10.08
N PRO A 268 0.14 5.73 -10.08
CA PRO A 268 -0.81 5.58 -9.00
C PRO A 268 -1.46 4.19 -8.96
N ALA A 269 -1.69 3.69 -7.75
CA ALA A 269 -2.63 2.61 -7.46
C ALA A 269 -3.91 3.22 -6.88
N ALA A 270 -5.08 2.88 -7.45
CA ALA A 270 -6.36 3.41 -7.00
C ALA A 270 -7.32 2.31 -6.53
N PHE A 271 -8.01 2.60 -5.43
CA PHE A 271 -9.02 1.75 -4.81
C PHE A 271 -10.34 2.51 -4.77
N LYS A 272 -11.40 1.94 -5.34
CA LYS A 272 -12.72 2.55 -5.38
C LYS A 272 -13.84 1.59 -5.03
N ASN A 273 -14.81 2.03 -4.23
CA ASN A 273 -16.02 1.27 -3.92
C ASN A 273 -15.70 -0.10 -3.30
N ASN A 274 -15.23 -0.09 -2.06
CA ASN A 274 -14.90 -1.26 -1.25
C ASN A 274 -13.75 -2.09 -1.81
N ALA A 275 -12.56 -1.86 -1.25
CA ALA A 275 -11.47 -2.83 -1.31
C ALA A 275 -11.28 -3.46 0.07
N ASN A 276 -11.17 -4.77 0.17
CA ASN A 276 -10.90 -5.49 1.42
C ASN A 276 -9.91 -6.62 1.17
N PHE A 277 -8.70 -6.54 1.73
CA PHE A 277 -7.70 -7.59 1.56
C PHE A 277 -6.63 -7.55 2.65
N ASP A 278 -5.98 -8.70 2.83
CA ASP A 278 -4.78 -8.81 3.65
C ASP A 278 -3.54 -8.66 2.75
N GLY A 279 -2.57 -7.82 3.11
CA GLY A 279 -1.36 -7.63 2.32
C GLY A 279 -0.71 -6.26 2.41
N ALA A 280 -0.14 -5.76 1.32
CA ALA A 280 0.56 -4.48 1.27
C ALA A 280 0.44 -3.79 -0.09
N VAL A 281 0.52 -2.46 -0.07
CA VAL A 281 0.47 -1.61 -1.27
C VAL A 281 1.73 -0.74 -1.31
N TYR A 282 2.46 -0.83 -2.40
CA TYR A 282 3.62 0.01 -2.70
C TYR A 282 3.38 0.69 -4.05
N ALA A 283 3.16 1.99 -4.05
CA ALA A 283 2.90 2.73 -5.28
C ALA A 283 3.51 4.13 -5.23
N ALA A 284 3.76 4.73 -6.40
CA ALA A 284 4.19 6.13 -6.50
C ALA A 284 3.17 7.07 -5.84
N ASN A 285 1.89 6.74 -5.99
CA ASN A 285 0.77 7.40 -5.34
C ASN A 285 -0.32 6.38 -5.01
N ILE A 286 -1.00 6.53 -3.88
CA ILE A 286 -2.12 5.68 -3.49
C ILE A 286 -3.37 6.57 -3.39
N GLN A 287 -4.40 6.22 -4.15
CA GLN A 287 -5.68 6.92 -4.13
C GLN A 287 -6.78 5.99 -3.64
N VAL A 288 -7.57 6.47 -2.69
CA VAL A 288 -8.67 5.71 -2.11
C VAL A 288 -9.95 6.52 -2.20
N LYS A 289 -11.03 5.90 -2.65
CA LYS A 289 -12.36 6.49 -2.70
C LYS A 289 -13.41 5.46 -2.31
N ASN A 290 -14.29 5.80 -1.38
CA ASN A 290 -15.39 4.92 -0.94
C ASN A 290 -14.88 3.57 -0.41
N ASN A 291 -14.36 3.58 0.81
CA ASN A 291 -13.93 2.43 1.62
C ASN A 291 -12.76 1.61 1.06
N MET A 292 -11.71 1.51 1.84
CA MET A 292 -10.66 0.52 1.70
C MET A 292 -10.31 -0.01 3.08
N ASN A 293 -10.25 -1.34 3.22
CA ASN A 293 -9.74 -2.03 4.38
C ASN A 293 -8.54 -2.86 3.95
N VAL A 294 -7.38 -2.58 4.53
CA VAL A 294 -6.15 -3.34 4.28
C VAL A 294 -5.54 -3.69 5.62
N ALA A 295 -5.43 -4.98 5.90
CA ALA A 295 -4.65 -5.48 7.02
C ALA A 295 -3.29 -5.95 6.52
N TYR A 296 -2.21 -5.63 7.23
CA TYR A 296 -0.89 -6.06 6.79
C TYR A 296 -0.71 -7.59 6.94
N ASP A 297 -0.26 -8.26 5.87
CA ASP A 297 0.10 -9.68 5.90
C ASP A 297 1.60 -9.86 5.62
N SER A 298 2.33 -10.44 6.57
CA SER A 298 3.77 -10.68 6.44
C SER A 298 4.15 -11.66 5.31
N ARG A 299 3.22 -12.46 4.79
CA ARG A 299 3.47 -13.35 3.65
C ARG A 299 3.90 -12.57 2.40
N VAL A 300 3.51 -11.30 2.26
CA VAL A 300 3.95 -10.46 1.13
C VAL A 300 5.47 -10.23 1.10
N GLN A 301 6.15 -10.34 2.24
CA GLN A 301 7.62 -10.24 2.31
C GLN A 301 8.32 -11.45 1.68
N ARG A 302 7.59 -12.55 1.43
CA ARG A 302 8.12 -13.79 0.85
C ARG A 302 7.86 -13.89 -0.65
N VAL A 303 7.31 -12.84 -1.27
CA VAL A 303 7.09 -12.79 -2.71
C VAL A 303 8.44 -12.84 -3.43
N ILE A 304 8.54 -13.72 -4.42
CA ILE A 304 9.74 -13.91 -5.24
C ILE A 304 10.07 -12.61 -5.97
N GLY A 305 11.34 -12.20 -5.90
CA GLY A 305 11.82 -10.96 -6.51
C GLY A 305 11.47 -9.67 -5.76
N PHE A 306 10.75 -9.73 -4.63
CA PHE A 306 10.36 -8.57 -3.83
C PHE A 306 11.27 -8.35 -2.62
N GLY A 307 11.70 -7.10 -2.40
CA GLY A 307 12.52 -6.69 -1.26
C GLY A 307 14.03 -6.90 -1.46
N ASN A 308 14.81 -6.51 -0.46
CA ASN A 308 16.28 -6.59 -0.48
C ASN A 308 16.82 -8.01 -0.26
N VAL A 309 15.95 -8.94 0.14
CA VAL A 309 16.27 -10.37 0.28
C VAL A 309 15.42 -11.09 -0.75
N THR A 310 16.01 -11.42 -1.89
CA THR A 310 15.30 -12.14 -2.96
C THR A 310 15.22 -13.61 -2.58
N TYR A 311 14.00 -14.10 -2.32
CA TYR A 311 13.73 -15.53 -2.23
C TYR A 311 13.84 -16.15 -3.62
N GLN A 312 14.66 -17.20 -3.75
CA GLN A 312 14.77 -18.02 -4.94
C GLN A 312 14.24 -19.42 -4.63
N ILE A 313 13.40 -19.98 -5.49
CA ILE A 313 13.05 -21.41 -5.39
C ILE A 313 14.19 -22.23 -5.99
N ILE A 314 15.13 -22.66 -5.14
CA ILE A 314 16.29 -23.46 -5.56
C ILE A 314 15.99 -24.95 -5.79
N ARG A 315 14.95 -25.49 -5.14
CA ARG A 315 14.49 -26.89 -5.33
C ARG A 315 13.05 -27.07 -4.86
N TRP A 316 12.35 -27.99 -5.51
CA TRP A 316 11.08 -28.54 -5.02
C TRP A 316 11.30 -30.01 -4.65
N LEU A 317 10.88 -30.40 -3.45
CA LEU A 317 10.94 -31.76 -2.94
C LEU A 317 9.53 -32.18 -2.54
N GLU A 318 9.03 -33.26 -3.14
CA GLU A 318 7.79 -33.90 -2.69
C GLU A 318 8.12 -34.82 -1.51
N CYS A 319 7.60 -34.51 -0.33
CA CYS A 319 7.69 -35.44 0.80
C CYS A 319 6.69 -36.57 0.57
N ASN A 320 7.17 -37.76 0.21
CA ASN A 320 6.31 -38.94 0.13
C ASN A 320 5.88 -39.34 1.56
N PRO A 321 4.57 -39.28 1.89
CA PRO A 321 4.10 -39.57 3.25
C PRO A 321 4.31 -41.03 3.70
N ASN A 322 4.75 -41.92 2.79
CA ASN A 322 4.90 -43.35 3.06
C ASN A 322 6.33 -43.80 3.39
N ASN A 323 7.34 -42.91 3.45
CA ASN A 323 8.71 -43.27 3.83
C ASN A 323 9.07 -42.79 5.25
N THR A 324 8.37 -43.33 6.26
CA THR A 324 8.76 -43.20 7.67
C THR A 324 9.80 -44.25 8.10
N ALA A 325 10.35 -45.03 7.17
CA ALA A 325 11.41 -45.97 7.45
C ALA A 325 12.74 -45.45 6.88
N THR A 326 13.71 -45.27 7.78
CA THR A 326 15.11 -44.91 7.52
C THR A 326 15.42 -43.42 7.30
N GLY A 327 15.31 -42.63 8.37
CA GLY A 327 16.39 -41.74 8.82
C GLY A 327 16.92 -40.63 7.91
N ALA A 328 16.40 -40.45 6.69
CA ALA A 328 16.65 -39.29 5.88
C ALA A 328 15.61 -38.23 6.26
N SER A 329 16.06 -37.27 7.09
CA SER A 329 15.44 -35.95 7.15
C SER A 329 15.30 -35.40 5.72
N CYS A 330 14.13 -34.84 5.42
CA CYS A 330 13.83 -34.18 4.15
C CYS A 330 14.91 -33.17 3.71
#